data_AF-A0A3N6P120-F1
#
_entry.id   AF-A0A3N6P120-F1
#
_cell.length_a   1.000
_cell.length_b   1.000
_cell.length_c   1.000
_cell.angle_alpha   90.00
_cell.angle_beta   90.00
_cell.angle_gamma   90.00
#
_symmetry.space_group_name_H-M   'P 1'
#
loop_
_entity.id
_entity.type
_entity.pdbx_description
1 polymer ?
#
loop_
_entity_poly.entity_id
_entity_poly.type
_entity_poly.pdbx_seq_one_letter_code
_entity_poly.pdbx_strand_id
1 'polypeptide(L)'
;MNTTMQAPQDKPETRGKILNTVDRVSELCFGLFMALTFVGAVKAVNPGADAGYKMFLTALGCNLAWGLADAVMYLVRTLADRGQRLTLVQTIQREQDQAVGVRALREALPDKLEPLVEDADLEPIRTRLAAVSTLPPRAKYMFDDFVGALGIFLLVVLGTFPVALPFLFVLDLKTALIASRVLTLVMLFIAGYALGRYSGAGAMKAGLTMVALGVLLTMAIIALGG
;
A
#
# COMPACT_ATOMS: atom_id res chain seq x y z
N MET A 1 32.46 22.64 -40.91
CA MET A 1 32.39 21.17 -40.98
C MET A 1 32.07 20.62 -39.60
N ASN A 2 30.86 20.08 -39.49
CA ASN A 2 30.32 19.09 -38.54
C ASN A 2 30.38 19.37 -37.04
N THR A 3 29.35 20.09 -36.57
CA THR A 3 28.81 19.97 -35.22
C THR A 3 28.05 18.64 -35.13
N THR A 4 28.67 17.62 -34.55
CA THR A 4 28.01 16.33 -34.31
C THR A 4 26.97 16.53 -33.19
N MET A 5 25.70 16.62 -33.56
CA MET A 5 24.57 16.54 -32.64
C MET A 5 24.59 15.17 -31.95
N GLN A 6 25.05 15.12 -30.70
CA GLN A 6 24.83 13.95 -29.84
C GLN A 6 23.35 13.91 -29.46
N ALA A 7 22.68 12.84 -29.91
CA ALA A 7 21.32 12.51 -29.49
C ALA A 7 21.23 12.44 -27.95
N PRO A 8 20.10 12.84 -27.34
CA PRO A 8 19.90 12.66 -25.91
C PRO A 8 20.01 11.17 -25.58
N GLN A 9 21.04 10.80 -24.82
CA GLN A 9 21.15 9.46 -24.28
C GLN A 9 19.96 9.22 -23.34
N ASP A 10 19.12 8.25 -23.70
CA ASP A 10 18.12 7.64 -22.83
C ASP A 10 18.84 7.14 -21.57
N LYS A 11 18.80 7.94 -20.50
CA LYS A 11 19.23 7.48 -19.19
C LYS A 11 18.23 6.41 -18.77
N PRO A 12 18.68 5.20 -18.41
CA PRO A 12 17.78 4.20 -17.85
C PRO A 12 17.14 4.82 -16.61
N GLU A 13 15.81 4.95 -16.63
CA GLU A 13 15.06 5.48 -15.51
C GLU A 13 15.49 4.73 -14.24
N THR A 14 16.02 5.49 -13.29
CA THR A 14 16.43 5.01 -11.99
C THR A 14 15.26 4.21 -11.41
N ARG A 15 15.39 2.87 -11.35
CA ARG A 15 14.39 1.94 -10.80
C ARG A 15 13.80 2.53 -9.52
N GLY A 16 12.64 3.16 -9.64
CA GLY A 16 11.89 3.64 -8.48
C GLY A 16 11.66 2.43 -7.60
N LYS A 17 11.94 2.53 -6.29
CA LYS A 17 11.61 1.45 -5.35
C LYS A 17 10.13 1.14 -5.55
N ILE A 18 9.86 -0.04 -6.12
CA ILE A 18 8.56 -0.45 -6.68
C ILE A 18 7.44 -0.36 -5.62
N LEU A 19 7.79 -0.27 -4.33
CA LEU A 19 6.87 0.11 -3.27
C LEU A 19 7.56 0.97 -2.21
N ASN A 20 6.86 2.00 -1.71
CA ASN A 20 7.24 2.71 -0.49
C ASN A 20 7.08 1.78 0.72
N THR A 21 8.01 1.81 1.66
CA THR A 21 8.01 0.94 2.85
C THR A 21 6.72 1.08 3.65
N VAL A 22 6.16 2.29 3.70
CA VAL A 22 4.91 2.59 4.42
C VAL A 22 3.72 1.86 3.80
N ASP A 23 3.62 1.84 2.46
CA ASP A 23 2.51 1.18 1.77
C ASP A 23 2.55 -0.33 2.03
N ARG A 24 3.72 -0.97 1.91
CA ARG A 24 3.91 -2.41 2.21
C ARG A 24 3.41 -2.79 3.59
N VAL A 25 3.84 -2.01 4.59
CA VAL A 25 3.55 -2.32 5.98
C VAL A 25 2.09 -2.01 6.31
N SER A 26 1.53 -0.96 5.72
CA SER A 26 0.11 -0.63 5.90
C SER A 26 -0.80 -1.70 5.28
N GLU A 27 -0.50 -2.16 4.08
CA GLU A 27 -1.23 -3.25 3.41
C GLU A 27 -1.15 -4.55 4.22
N LEU A 28 0.04 -4.91 4.72
CA LEU A 28 0.19 -6.05 5.61
C LEU A 28 -0.66 -5.92 6.89
N CYS A 29 -0.65 -4.74 7.52
CA CYS A 29 -1.48 -4.49 8.70
C CYS A 29 -2.98 -4.60 8.38
N PHE A 30 -3.44 -4.05 7.26
CA PHE A 30 -4.83 -4.18 6.83
C PHE A 30 -5.24 -5.63 6.58
N GLY A 31 -4.39 -6.41 5.90
CA GLY A 31 -4.61 -7.85 5.71
C GLY A 31 -4.70 -8.62 7.03
N LEU A 32 -3.84 -8.30 8.01
CA LEU A 32 -3.88 -8.91 9.34
C LEU A 32 -5.16 -8.56 10.12
N PHE A 33 -5.63 -7.31 10.05
CA PHE A 33 -6.91 -6.90 10.67
C PHE A 33 -8.11 -7.61 10.04
N MET A 34 -8.10 -7.78 8.72
CA MET A 34 -9.13 -8.52 8.00
C MET A 34 -9.15 -10.00 8.37
N ALA A 35 -7.99 -10.66 8.38
CA ALA A 35 -7.88 -12.06 8.79
C ALA A 35 -8.41 -12.26 10.22
N LEU A 36 -8.07 -11.37 11.15
CA LEU A 36 -8.55 -11.39 12.54
C LEU A 36 -10.08 -11.28 12.64
N THR A 37 -10.67 -10.41 11.82
CA THR A 37 -12.13 -10.20 11.74
C THR A 37 -12.84 -11.43 11.20
N PHE A 38 -12.32 -12.01 10.12
CA PHE A 38 -12.94 -13.13 9.46
C PHE A 38 -12.84 -14.42 10.28
N VAL A 39 -11.69 -14.69 10.91
CA VAL A 39 -11.54 -15.81 11.84
C VAL A 39 -12.53 -15.72 13.00
N GLY A 40 -12.79 -14.51 13.52
CA GLY A 40 -13.82 -14.28 14.53
C GLY A 40 -15.24 -14.53 13.99
N ALA A 41 -15.58 -14.02 12.81
CA ALA A 41 -16.91 -14.22 12.21
C ALA A 41 -17.21 -15.69 11.88
N VAL A 42 -16.22 -16.45 11.38
CA VAL A 42 -16.40 -17.86 10.98
C VAL A 42 -16.58 -18.76 12.22
N LYS A 43 -15.91 -18.44 13.34
CA LYS A 43 -16.09 -19.12 14.62
C LYS A 43 -17.54 -19.05 15.12
N ALA A 44 -18.24 -17.94 14.89
CA ALA A 44 -19.64 -17.78 15.30
C ALA A 44 -20.61 -18.75 14.60
N VAL A 45 -20.28 -19.19 13.38
CA VAL A 45 -21.23 -19.87 12.47
C VAL A 45 -20.97 -21.37 12.33
N ASN A 46 -19.79 -21.89 12.71
CA ASN A 46 -19.36 -23.24 12.32
C ASN A 46 -18.99 -24.18 13.51
N PRO A 47 -19.96 -24.87 14.14
CA PRO A 47 -19.70 -25.79 15.26
C PRO A 47 -19.51 -27.29 14.89
N GLY A 48 -19.41 -27.64 13.60
CA GLY A 48 -19.45 -29.05 13.12
C GLY A 48 -18.13 -29.83 13.11
N ALA A 49 -18.19 -31.15 12.94
CA ALA A 49 -17.02 -32.00 12.67
C ALA A 49 -16.33 -31.57 11.36
N ASP A 50 -14.98 -31.63 11.33
CA ASP A 50 -14.06 -31.01 10.35
C ASP A 50 -13.92 -29.48 10.42
N ALA A 51 -14.30 -28.85 11.55
CA ALA A 51 -14.19 -27.41 11.74
C ALA A 51 -12.77 -26.85 11.47
N GLY A 52 -11.70 -27.58 11.86
CA GLY A 52 -10.32 -27.12 11.67
C GLY A 52 -9.91 -26.96 10.20
N TYR A 53 -10.11 -27.99 9.38
CA TYR A 53 -9.76 -27.95 7.95
C TYR A 53 -10.64 -26.95 7.17
N LYS A 54 -11.94 -26.90 7.49
CA LYS A 54 -12.86 -25.90 6.91
C LYS A 54 -12.44 -24.49 7.30
N MET A 55 -12.12 -24.24 8.57
CA MET A 55 -11.60 -22.94 9.01
C MET A 55 -10.29 -22.57 8.32
N PHE A 56 -9.37 -23.53 8.13
CA PHE A 56 -8.13 -23.28 7.40
C PHE A 56 -8.40 -22.86 5.95
N LEU A 57 -9.22 -23.61 5.21
CA LEU A 57 -9.56 -23.27 3.82
C LEU A 57 -10.29 -21.92 3.74
N THR A 58 -11.19 -21.65 4.67
CA THR A 58 -11.92 -20.39 4.76
C THR A 58 -10.97 -19.21 5.07
N ALA A 59 -10.05 -19.36 6.01
CA ALA A 59 -9.03 -18.34 6.33
C ALA A 59 -8.05 -18.13 5.16
N LEU A 60 -7.60 -19.21 4.53
CA LEU A 60 -6.71 -19.14 3.37
C LEU A 60 -7.39 -18.46 2.18
N GLY A 61 -8.63 -18.82 1.87
CA GLY A 61 -9.42 -18.19 0.80
C GLY A 61 -9.63 -16.69 1.05
N CYS A 62 -9.88 -16.30 2.29
CA CYS A 62 -9.98 -14.89 2.68
C CYS A 62 -8.64 -14.14 2.47
N ASN A 63 -7.53 -14.72 2.92
CA ASN A 63 -6.19 -14.12 2.75
C ASN A 63 -5.83 -13.94 1.26
N LEU A 64 -6.15 -14.92 0.41
CA LEU A 64 -5.92 -14.83 -1.04
C LEU A 64 -6.79 -13.76 -1.69
N ALA A 65 -8.09 -13.74 -1.36
CA ALA A 65 -9.02 -12.73 -1.89
C ALA A 65 -8.62 -11.32 -1.48
N TRP A 66 -8.20 -11.13 -0.22
CA TRP A 66 -7.72 -9.84 0.27
C TRP A 66 -6.42 -9.40 -0.41
N GLY A 67 -5.43 -10.29 -0.50
CA GLY A 67 -4.19 -9.99 -1.22
C GLY A 67 -4.42 -9.60 -2.68
N LEU A 68 -5.43 -10.21 -3.34
CA LEU A 68 -5.82 -9.84 -4.70
C LEU A 68 -6.44 -8.44 -4.74
N ALA A 69 -7.31 -8.09 -3.79
CA ALA A 69 -7.90 -6.77 -3.69
C ALA A 69 -6.83 -5.69 -3.49
N ASP A 70 -5.84 -5.92 -2.63
CA ASP A 70 -4.72 -5.00 -2.41
C ASP A 70 -3.87 -4.84 -3.69
N ALA A 71 -3.57 -5.93 -4.40
CA ALA A 71 -2.84 -5.86 -5.66
C ALA A 71 -3.59 -5.04 -6.74
N VAL A 72 -4.90 -5.20 -6.83
CA VAL A 72 -5.75 -4.39 -7.73
C VAL A 72 -5.75 -2.93 -7.30
N MET A 73 -5.91 -2.65 -6.00
CA MET A 73 -5.92 -1.28 -5.47
C MET A 73 -4.57 -0.57 -5.67
N TYR A 74 -3.46 -1.30 -5.59
CA TYR A 74 -2.14 -0.78 -5.95
C TYR A 74 -2.06 -0.37 -7.42
N LEU A 75 -2.56 -1.20 -8.34
CA LEU A 75 -2.62 -0.85 -9.77
C LEU A 75 -3.47 0.40 -9.98
N VAL A 76 -4.65 0.46 -9.36
CA VAL A 76 -5.56 1.62 -9.44
C VAL A 76 -4.85 2.88 -8.93
N ARG A 77 -4.18 2.83 -7.77
CA ARG A 77 -3.44 3.96 -7.22
C ARG A 77 -2.30 4.38 -8.13
N THR A 78 -1.54 3.43 -8.65
CA THR A 78 -0.41 3.69 -9.56
C THR A 78 -0.88 4.37 -10.84
N LEU A 79 -2.00 3.93 -11.41
CA LEU A 79 -2.59 4.56 -12.59
C LEU A 79 -3.15 5.95 -12.27
N ALA A 80 -3.84 6.10 -11.14
CA ALA A 80 -4.40 7.38 -10.70
C ALA A 80 -3.30 8.42 -10.47
N ASP A 81 -2.24 8.08 -9.74
CA ASP A 81 -1.09 8.95 -9.48
C ASP A 81 -0.40 9.36 -10.79
N ARG A 82 -0.19 8.39 -11.69
CA ARG A 82 0.40 8.67 -13.02
C ARG A 82 -0.52 9.56 -13.85
N GLY A 83 -1.83 9.33 -13.79
CA GLY A 83 -2.85 10.14 -14.46
C GLY A 83 -2.91 11.57 -13.95
N GLN A 84 -2.87 11.77 -12.63
CA GLN A 84 -2.88 13.09 -12.00
C GLN A 84 -1.61 13.88 -12.36
N ARG A 85 -0.43 13.24 -12.28
CA ARG A 85 0.84 13.85 -12.71
C ARG A 85 0.81 14.24 -14.18
N LEU A 86 0.33 13.35 -15.06
CA LEU A 86 0.22 13.64 -16.48
C LEU A 86 -0.74 14.80 -16.74
N THR A 87 -1.88 14.83 -16.04
CA THR A 87 -2.88 15.89 -16.17
C THR A 87 -2.29 17.24 -15.75
N LEU A 88 -1.54 17.29 -14.65
CA LEU A 88 -0.86 18.51 -14.20
C LEU A 88 0.08 19.06 -15.28
N VAL A 89 0.93 18.20 -15.86
CA VAL A 89 1.87 18.67 -16.90
C VAL A 89 1.13 19.08 -18.17
N GLN A 90 0.08 18.36 -18.57
CA GLN A 90 -0.74 18.73 -19.73
C GLN A 90 -1.46 20.07 -19.52
N THR A 91 -1.95 20.35 -18.31
CA THR A 91 -2.53 21.66 -17.95
C THR A 91 -1.49 22.76 -18.10
N ILE A 92 -0.29 22.57 -17.54
CA ILE A 92 0.81 23.55 -17.63
C ILE A 92 1.25 23.79 -19.09
N GLN A 93 1.22 22.77 -19.95
CA GLN A 93 1.57 22.91 -21.36
C GLN A 93 0.52 23.65 -22.19
N ARG A 94 -0.76 23.50 -21.84
CA ARG A 94 -1.86 24.17 -22.54
C ARG A 94 -2.02 25.62 -22.09
N GLU A 95 -1.61 25.93 -20.87
CA GLU A 95 -1.74 27.25 -20.29
C GLU A 95 -0.73 28.23 -20.88
N GLN A 96 -1.24 29.31 -21.48
CA GLN A 96 -0.40 30.38 -22.04
C GLN A 96 -0.04 31.42 -20.99
N ASP A 97 -0.86 31.56 -19.94
CA ASP A 97 -0.61 32.50 -18.84
C ASP A 97 0.38 31.91 -17.83
N GLN A 98 1.49 32.62 -17.65
CA GLN A 98 2.53 32.26 -16.70
C GLN A 98 2.00 32.19 -15.25
N ALA A 99 1.15 33.14 -14.85
CA ALA A 99 0.66 33.22 -13.48
C ALA A 99 -0.29 32.06 -13.14
N VAL A 100 -1.10 31.63 -14.10
CA VAL A 100 -2.01 30.48 -13.94
C VAL A 100 -1.22 29.17 -13.85
N GLY A 101 -0.16 29.03 -14.66
CA GLY A 101 0.72 27.86 -14.61
C GLY A 101 1.50 27.72 -13.30
N VAL A 102 2.01 28.83 -12.75
CA VAL A 102 2.69 28.84 -11.44
C VAL A 102 1.71 28.50 -10.32
N ARG A 103 0.49 29.04 -10.37
CA ARG A 103 -0.55 28.72 -9.39
C ARG A 103 -0.96 27.24 -9.42
N ALA A 104 -1.12 26.66 -10.62
CA ALA A 104 -1.41 25.23 -10.75
C ALA A 104 -0.27 24.35 -10.18
N LEU A 105 0.98 24.79 -10.33
CA LEU A 105 2.13 24.11 -9.73
C LEU A 105 2.12 24.25 -8.20
N ARG A 106 1.80 25.45 -7.69
CA ARG A 106 1.63 25.75 -6.26
C ARG A 106 0.56 24.88 -5.60
N GLU A 107 -0.62 24.79 -6.21
CA GLU A 107 -1.73 23.95 -5.73
C GLU A 107 -1.42 22.44 -5.78
N ALA A 108 -0.43 22.03 -6.58
CA ALA A 108 0.06 20.65 -6.63
C ALA A 108 1.18 20.35 -5.64
N LEU A 109 1.75 21.36 -4.96
CA LEU A 109 2.74 21.12 -3.91
C LEU A 109 2.06 20.51 -2.68
N PRO A 110 2.77 19.63 -1.94
CA PRO A 110 2.33 19.23 -0.61
C PRO A 110 2.18 20.46 0.29
N ASP A 111 1.13 20.51 1.11
CA ASP A 111 0.78 21.64 2.01
C ASP A 111 1.95 22.16 2.86
N LYS A 112 2.89 21.27 3.20
CA LYS A 112 4.07 21.61 4.01
C LYS A 112 5.14 22.39 3.25
N LEU A 113 5.17 22.27 1.92
CA LEU A 113 6.14 22.92 1.05
C LEU A 113 5.58 24.20 0.44
N GLU A 114 4.26 24.32 0.30
CA GLU A 114 3.62 25.52 -0.24
C GLU A 114 4.09 26.85 0.41
N PRO A 115 4.20 26.98 1.76
CA PRO A 115 4.67 28.21 2.39
C PRO A 115 6.19 28.41 2.31
N LEU A 116 6.94 27.40 1.90
CA LEU A 116 8.40 27.42 1.84
C LEU A 116 8.94 27.74 0.44
N VAL A 117 8.08 27.76 -0.56
CA VAL A 117 8.47 27.91 -1.97
C VAL A 117 7.83 29.17 -2.54
N GLU A 118 8.66 30.06 -3.08
CA GLU A 118 8.21 31.29 -3.73
C GLU A 118 7.84 31.05 -5.19
N ASP A 119 7.02 31.93 -5.77
CA ASP A 119 6.64 31.83 -7.19
C ASP A 119 7.86 31.91 -8.12
N ALA A 120 8.91 32.63 -7.71
CA ALA A 120 10.18 32.72 -8.42
C ALA A 120 10.91 31.36 -8.54
N ASP A 121 10.71 30.44 -7.59
CA ASP A 121 11.28 29.09 -7.61
C ASP A 121 10.45 28.13 -8.48
N LEU A 122 9.17 28.42 -8.65
CA LEU A 122 8.22 27.60 -9.42
C LEU A 122 8.30 27.88 -10.93
N GLU A 123 8.63 29.10 -11.33
CA GLU A 123 8.70 29.48 -12.76
C GLU A 123 9.74 28.67 -13.57
N PRO A 124 10.97 28.44 -13.07
CA PRO A 124 11.94 27.58 -13.75
C PRO A 124 11.43 26.15 -13.93
N ILE A 125 10.65 25.64 -12.97
CA ILE A 125 10.05 24.31 -13.02
C ILE A 125 8.94 24.28 -14.08
N ARG A 126 8.02 25.27 -14.05
CA ARG A 126 6.97 25.44 -15.06
C ARG A 126 7.55 25.47 -16.48
N THR A 127 8.60 26.26 -16.69
CA THR A 127 9.26 26.39 -18.01
C THR A 127 9.85 25.07 -18.49
N ARG A 128 10.49 24.30 -17.60
CA ARG A 128 11.01 22.96 -17.94
C ARG A 128 9.88 21.98 -18.28
N LEU A 129 8.79 21.99 -17.52
CA LEU A 129 7.60 21.16 -17.79
C LEU A 129 6.93 21.51 -19.12
N ALA A 130 6.84 22.81 -19.43
CA ALA A 130 6.30 23.30 -20.70
C ALA A 130 7.16 22.88 -21.90
N ALA A 131 8.48 22.76 -21.73
CA ALA A 131 9.41 22.32 -22.76
C ALA A 131 9.44 20.79 -23.00
N VAL A 132 8.74 19.99 -22.19
CA VAL A 132 8.68 18.52 -22.36
C VAL A 132 7.85 18.18 -23.59
N SER A 133 8.51 17.79 -24.68
CA SER A 133 7.87 17.56 -25.98
C SER A 133 7.20 16.19 -26.14
N THR A 134 7.48 15.23 -25.26
CA THR A 134 6.98 13.85 -25.39
C THR A 134 6.30 13.39 -24.10
N LEU A 135 5.02 13.72 -23.95
CA LEU A 135 4.17 13.12 -22.92
C LEU A 135 3.22 12.10 -23.56
N PRO A 136 3.05 10.91 -22.95
CA PRO A 136 2.04 9.97 -23.42
C PRO A 136 0.64 10.60 -23.33
N PRO A 137 -0.27 10.35 -24.28
CA PRO A 137 -1.61 10.96 -24.28
C PRO A 137 -2.47 10.60 -23.07
N ARG A 138 -2.21 9.42 -22.49
CA ARG A 138 -2.93 8.86 -21.33
C ARG A 138 -1.97 8.08 -20.46
N ALA A 139 -2.24 8.05 -19.15
CA ALA A 139 -1.58 7.12 -18.26
C ALA A 139 -1.89 5.68 -18.71
N LYS A 140 -0.85 4.85 -18.79
CA LYS A 140 -0.95 3.44 -19.15
C LYS A 140 -0.23 2.62 -18.10
N TYR A 141 -0.73 1.40 -17.90
CA TYR A 141 0.00 0.39 -17.13
C TYR A 141 1.27 -0.03 -17.87
N MET A 142 2.33 -0.19 -17.11
CA MET A 142 3.58 -0.78 -17.52
C MET A 142 3.74 -2.16 -16.87
N PHE A 143 4.57 -3.01 -17.46
CA PHE A 143 4.84 -4.34 -16.91
C PHE A 143 5.32 -4.29 -15.45
N ASP A 144 6.15 -3.30 -15.12
CA ASP A 144 6.66 -3.08 -13.77
C ASP A 144 5.55 -2.83 -12.74
N ASP A 145 4.43 -2.23 -13.15
CA ASP A 145 3.27 -2.00 -12.28
C ASP A 145 2.63 -3.34 -11.88
N PHE A 146 2.55 -4.32 -12.80
CA PHE A 146 2.06 -5.66 -12.51
C PHE A 146 3.03 -6.46 -11.64
N VAL A 147 4.34 -6.26 -11.80
CA VAL A 147 5.35 -6.86 -10.91
C VAL A 147 5.22 -6.31 -9.50
N GLY A 148 4.97 -5.00 -9.35
CA GLY A 148 4.67 -4.38 -8.06
C GLY A 148 3.41 -4.94 -7.42
N ALA A 149 2.33 -5.07 -8.19
CA ALA A 149 1.07 -5.66 -7.74
C ALA A 149 1.24 -7.11 -7.28
N LEU A 150 2.00 -7.92 -8.03
CA LEU A 150 2.33 -9.29 -7.63
C LEU A 150 3.19 -9.31 -6.35
N GLY A 151 4.11 -8.37 -6.21
CA GLY A 151 4.92 -8.21 -5.00
C GLY A 151 4.05 -7.96 -3.75
N ILE A 152 3.03 -7.12 -3.87
CA ILE A 152 2.05 -6.84 -2.80
C ILE A 152 1.22 -8.08 -2.49
N PHE A 153 0.65 -8.69 -3.53
CA PHE A 153 -0.14 -9.91 -3.39
C PHE A 153 0.63 -10.96 -2.58
N LEU A 154 1.87 -11.25 -2.99
CA LEU A 154 2.72 -12.22 -2.31
C LEU A 154 3.09 -11.78 -0.90
N LEU A 155 3.38 -10.50 -0.68
CA LEU A 155 3.70 -9.97 0.64
C LEU A 155 2.52 -10.16 1.60
N VAL A 156 1.31 -9.81 1.19
CA VAL A 156 0.09 -9.92 2.00
C VAL A 156 -0.26 -11.39 2.25
N VAL A 157 -0.26 -12.23 1.21
CA VAL A 157 -0.58 -13.66 1.36
C VAL A 157 0.45 -14.37 2.24
N LEU A 158 1.75 -14.20 1.97
CA LEU A 158 2.80 -14.86 2.75
C LEU A 158 2.91 -14.28 4.16
N GLY A 159 2.64 -12.99 4.33
CA GLY A 159 2.65 -12.32 5.64
C GLY A 159 1.48 -12.75 6.53
N THR A 160 0.32 -13.06 5.96
CA THR A 160 -0.87 -13.53 6.70
C THR A 160 -0.98 -15.04 6.79
N PHE A 161 -0.27 -15.80 5.94
CA PHE A 161 -0.30 -17.26 5.92
C PHE A 161 0.02 -17.92 7.28
N PRO A 162 1.05 -17.49 8.04
CA PRO A 162 1.36 -18.09 9.33
C PRO A 162 0.18 -18.07 10.31
N VAL A 163 -0.68 -17.04 10.25
CA VAL A 163 -1.88 -16.91 11.09
C VAL A 163 -2.87 -18.06 10.87
N ALA A 164 -2.89 -18.66 9.68
CA ALA A 164 -3.75 -19.78 9.35
C ALA A 164 -3.15 -21.15 9.74
N LEU A 165 -1.82 -21.25 9.93
CA LEU A 165 -1.15 -22.52 10.24
C LEU A 165 -1.67 -23.24 11.50
N PRO A 166 -2.04 -22.56 12.60
CA PRO A 166 -2.57 -23.23 13.78
C PRO A 166 -3.79 -24.12 13.50
N PHE A 167 -4.60 -23.79 12.49
CA PHE A 167 -5.78 -24.59 12.13
C PHE A 167 -5.45 -25.93 11.43
N LEU A 168 -4.22 -26.09 10.92
CA LEU A 168 -3.73 -27.35 10.35
C LEU A 168 -3.10 -28.27 11.39
N PHE A 169 -2.36 -27.69 12.34
CA PHE A 169 -1.56 -28.46 13.29
C PHE A 169 -2.26 -28.72 14.63
N VAL A 170 -3.24 -27.89 15.01
CA VAL A 170 -3.93 -27.99 16.30
C VAL A 170 -5.33 -28.57 16.11
N LEU A 171 -5.53 -29.77 16.64
CA LEU A 171 -6.82 -30.50 16.59
C LEU A 171 -7.91 -29.82 17.42
N ASP A 172 -7.56 -29.22 18.55
CA ASP A 172 -8.50 -28.48 19.39
C ASP A 172 -8.76 -27.09 18.81
N LEU A 173 -10.00 -26.86 18.38
CA LEU A 173 -10.42 -25.63 17.71
C LEU A 173 -10.20 -24.39 18.59
N LYS A 174 -10.47 -24.49 19.90
CA LYS A 174 -10.33 -23.36 20.83
C LYS A 174 -8.85 -22.96 20.97
N THR A 175 -7.97 -23.95 21.10
CA THR A 175 -6.52 -23.73 21.15
C THR A 175 -5.99 -23.18 19.83
N ALA A 176 -6.46 -23.70 18.69
CA ALA A 176 -6.09 -23.20 17.36
C ALA A 176 -6.45 -21.72 17.18
N LEU A 177 -7.65 -21.31 17.63
CA LEU A 177 -8.13 -19.93 17.59
C LEU A 177 -7.29 -19.00 18.47
N ILE A 178 -6.95 -19.43 19.70
CA ILE A 178 -6.09 -18.64 20.59
C ILE A 178 -4.70 -18.50 19.99
N ALA A 179 -4.11 -19.58 19.50
CA ALA A 179 -2.80 -19.57 18.86
C ALA A 179 -2.77 -18.63 17.64
N SER A 180 -3.80 -18.70 16.79
CA SER A 180 -3.95 -17.81 15.63
C SER A 180 -4.03 -16.33 16.05
N ARG A 181 -4.85 -16.00 17.06
CA ARG A 181 -4.97 -14.63 17.60
C ARG A 181 -3.65 -14.10 18.15
N VAL A 182 -2.96 -14.91 18.96
CA VAL A 182 -1.64 -14.53 19.53
C VAL A 182 -0.65 -14.27 18.40
N LEU A 183 -0.61 -15.14 17.40
CA LEU A 183 0.29 -15.00 16.26
C LEU A 183 0.00 -13.73 15.45
N THR A 184 -1.28 -13.40 15.21
CA THR A 184 -1.69 -12.14 14.56
C THR A 184 -1.21 -10.92 15.34
N LEU A 185 -1.35 -10.92 16.66
CA LEU A 185 -0.89 -9.80 17.50
C LEU A 185 0.64 -9.65 17.45
N VAL A 186 1.38 -10.75 17.45
CA VAL A 186 2.85 -10.73 17.29
C VAL A 186 3.23 -10.18 15.92
N MET A 187 2.53 -10.59 14.85
CA MET A 187 2.79 -10.08 13.50
C MET A 187 2.45 -8.59 13.36
N LEU A 188 1.34 -8.14 13.95
CA LEU A 188 0.98 -6.72 14.04
C LEU A 188 2.03 -5.91 14.79
N PHE A 189 2.59 -6.45 15.88
CA PHE A 189 3.69 -5.82 16.59
C PHE A 189 4.92 -5.65 15.71
N ILE A 190 5.34 -6.72 15.03
CA ILE A 190 6.53 -6.71 14.16
C ILE A 190 6.34 -5.72 13.01
N ALA A 191 5.18 -5.74 12.36
CA ALA A 191 4.82 -4.80 11.29
C ALA A 191 4.82 -3.36 11.81
N GLY A 192 4.13 -3.08 12.91
CA GLY A 192 4.10 -1.77 13.55
C GLY A 192 5.48 -1.27 13.97
N TYR A 193 6.34 -2.17 14.49
CA TYR A 193 7.71 -1.85 14.86
C TYR A 193 8.54 -1.44 13.64
N ALA A 194 8.44 -2.20 12.54
CA ALA A 194 9.11 -1.86 11.29
C ALA A 194 8.66 -0.50 10.76
N LEU A 195 7.36 -0.19 10.84
CA LEU A 195 6.80 1.10 10.42
C LEU A 195 7.31 2.25 11.30
N GLY A 196 7.28 2.10 12.61
CA GLY A 196 7.73 3.14 13.54
C GLY A 196 9.23 3.41 13.49
N ARG A 197 10.03 2.41 13.08
CA ARG A 197 11.44 2.61 12.78
C ARG A 197 11.63 3.43 11.50
N TYR A 198 10.81 3.20 10.49
CA TYR A 198 10.87 3.92 9.22
C TYR A 198 10.37 5.38 9.33
N SER A 199 9.31 5.62 10.11
CA SER A 199 8.69 6.95 10.24
C SER A 199 9.36 7.88 11.25
N GLY A 200 10.33 7.39 12.05
CA GLY A 200 10.95 8.15 13.13
C GLY A 200 10.05 8.40 14.35
N ALA A 201 8.79 7.94 14.33
CA ALA A 201 7.82 8.14 15.42
C ALA A 201 8.07 7.25 16.67
N GLY A 202 9.08 6.37 16.61
CA GLY A 202 9.46 5.44 17.68
C GLY A 202 8.90 4.05 17.46
N ALA A 203 9.76 3.12 17.05
CA ALA A 203 9.42 1.74 16.69
C ALA A 203 8.58 1.00 17.75
N MET A 204 8.95 1.12 19.03
CA MET A 204 8.21 0.48 20.12
C MET A 204 6.80 1.04 20.27
N LYS A 205 6.62 2.37 20.19
CA LYS A 205 5.30 2.99 20.31
C LYS A 205 4.39 2.52 19.18
N ALA A 206 4.88 2.53 17.94
CA ALA A 206 4.13 2.08 16.77
C ALA A 206 3.74 0.59 16.85
N GLY A 207 4.65 -0.28 17.29
CA GLY A 207 4.38 -1.70 17.53
C GLY A 207 3.29 -1.91 18.59
N LEU A 208 3.42 -1.26 19.75
CA LEU A 208 2.41 -1.33 20.81
C LEU A 208 1.05 -0.79 20.36
N THR A 209 1.00 0.31 19.61
CA THR A 209 -0.26 0.85 19.09
C THR A 209 -0.95 -0.12 18.13
N MET A 210 -0.20 -0.81 17.26
CA MET A 210 -0.79 -1.81 16.36
C MET A 210 -1.34 -3.01 17.11
N VAL A 211 -0.66 -3.46 18.16
CA VAL A 211 -1.19 -4.51 19.06
C VAL A 211 -2.46 -4.05 19.75
N ALA A 212 -2.47 -2.83 20.32
CA ALA A 212 -3.64 -2.28 21.00
C ALA A 212 -4.85 -2.19 20.06
N LEU A 213 -4.66 -1.74 18.82
CA LEU A 213 -5.69 -1.75 17.78
C LEU A 213 -6.18 -3.17 17.46
N GLY A 214 -5.27 -4.14 17.34
CA GLY A 214 -5.63 -5.55 17.11
C GLY A 214 -6.45 -6.16 18.25
N VAL A 215 -6.10 -5.84 19.51
CA VAL A 215 -6.86 -6.26 20.68
C VAL A 215 -8.24 -5.61 20.70
N LEU A 216 -8.34 -4.31 20.48
CA LEU A 216 -9.62 -3.59 20.43
C LEU A 216 -10.54 -4.15 19.35
N LEU A 217 -10.00 -4.41 18.16
CA LEU A 217 -10.76 -5.03 17.07
C LEU A 217 -11.24 -6.43 17.46
N THR A 218 -10.36 -7.26 18.05
CA THR A 218 -10.73 -8.60 18.54
C THR A 218 -11.87 -8.53 19.55
N MET A 219 -11.80 -7.60 20.50
CA MET A 219 -12.85 -7.41 21.51
C MET A 219 -14.18 -6.97 20.88
N ALA A 220 -14.14 -6.07 19.90
CA ALA A 220 -15.33 -5.65 19.16
C ALA A 220 -15.97 -6.82 18.40
N ILE A 221 -15.17 -7.67 17.73
CA ILE A 221 -15.65 -8.85 17.01
C ILE A 221 -16.32 -9.84 17.98
N ILE A 222 -15.71 -10.09 19.14
CA ILE A 222 -16.29 -10.97 20.17
C ILE A 222 -17.62 -10.39 20.67
N ALA A 223 -17.70 -9.08 20.92
CA ALA A 223 -18.92 -8.41 21.35
C ALA A 223 -20.04 -8.48 20.29
N LEU A 224 -19.69 -8.48 19.00
CA LEU A 224 -20.61 -8.62 17.87
C LEU A 224 -21.03 -10.07 17.59
N GLY A 225 -20.59 -11.04 18.40
CA GLY A 225 -21.01 -12.44 18.31
C GLY A 225 -19.99 -13.39 17.68
N GLY A 226 -18.72 -12.97 17.49
CA GLY A 226 -17.59 -13.75 16.95
C GLY A 226 -16.87 -14.70 17.93
#